data_AF-Q58DK3-F1
#
_entry.id   AF-Q58DK3-F1
#
_cell.length_a   1.000
_cell.length_b   1.000
_cell.length_c   1.000
_cell.angle_alpha   90.00
_cell.angle_beta   90.00
_cell.angle_gamma   90.00
#
_symmetry.space_group_name_H-M   'P 1'
#
loop_
_entity.id
_entity.type
_entity.pdbx_description
1 polymer ?
#
loop_
_entity_poly.entity_id
_entity_poly.type
_entity_poly.pdbx_seq_one_letter_code
_entity_poly.pdbx_strand_id
1 'polypeptide(L)'
;MAAALIWISLLVGLLEGLGGTEAQQTTLHPLVGRVFVHTLDHESFLQRPEHVFSVSAPIPITYHAHLQGHPDLPRWLRYTQRSPYQPGFLYGTATPEDRGHQIIEVTAYNRDSFNTTQQMLVLLIGDPEGPLLPYQAEFLVRSHDVEEVLPSTPASRFLTALGGLWEPAELQLVNITSALDRGGRVPLPIEGRKEGVYIKVGSASPSPPA
;
A
#
# COMPACT_ATOMS: atom_id res chain seq x y z
N MET A 1 76.36 4.77 -10.88
CA MET A 1 75.93 5.24 -9.56
C MET A 1 74.44 5.54 -9.68
N ALA A 2 73.54 4.59 -9.42
CA ALA A 2 73.03 4.14 -8.11
C ALA A 2 72.06 5.14 -7.46
N ALA A 3 70.79 4.69 -7.35
CA ALA A 3 69.68 5.14 -6.47
C ALA A 3 69.16 6.58 -6.66
N ALA A 4 67.88 6.92 -6.48
CA ALA A 4 66.80 6.26 -5.76
C ALA A 4 65.43 6.56 -6.39
N LEU A 5 64.60 5.52 -6.34
CA LEU A 5 63.18 5.46 -6.63
C LEU A 5 62.40 5.92 -5.38
N ILE A 6 61.16 6.40 -5.58
CA ILE A 6 59.97 6.34 -4.67
C ILE A 6 59.41 7.67 -4.11
N TRP A 7 58.09 7.81 -4.35
CA TRP A 7 57.04 8.58 -3.66
C TRP A 7 57.02 10.12 -3.84
N ILE A 8 55.91 10.79 -4.16
CA ILE A 8 54.52 10.60 -3.72
C ILE A 8 53.55 11.05 -4.85
N SER A 9 52.72 10.12 -5.35
CA SER A 9 51.46 10.43 -6.02
C SER A 9 50.40 10.55 -4.94
N LEU A 10 49.98 11.76 -4.58
CA LEU A 10 48.89 11.95 -3.62
C LEU A 10 48.23 13.33 -3.81
N LEU A 11 47.24 13.40 -4.72
CA LEU A 11 45.95 14.09 -4.48
C LEU A 11 45.02 13.98 -5.71
N VAL A 12 44.62 12.76 -6.08
CA VAL A 12 43.40 12.57 -6.89
C VAL A 12 42.63 11.45 -6.24
N GLY A 13 41.50 11.78 -5.62
CA GLY A 13 40.63 10.80 -4.99
C GLY A 13 40.03 11.30 -3.69
N LEU A 14 39.14 12.29 -3.77
CA LEU A 14 38.16 12.51 -2.70
C LEU A 14 36.88 13.16 -3.27
N LEU A 15 36.15 12.40 -4.09
CA LEU A 15 34.75 12.66 -4.41
C LEU A 15 34.06 11.41 -4.98
N GLU A 16 34.35 10.24 -4.43
CA GLU A 16 33.48 9.07 -4.55
C GLU A 16 33.13 8.63 -3.14
N GLY A 17 32.05 9.23 -2.62
CA GLY A 17 31.63 9.06 -1.23
C GLY A 17 30.23 9.61 -0.99
N LEU A 18 29.37 9.55 -1.99
CA LEU A 18 27.92 9.56 -1.82
C LEU A 18 27.44 8.31 -2.55
N GLY A 19 27.68 7.15 -1.95
CA GLY A 19 26.96 5.94 -2.28
C GLY A 19 25.50 6.18 -1.93
N GLY A 20 24.77 6.81 -2.85
CA GLY A 20 23.33 6.79 -2.81
C GLY A 20 22.94 5.32 -2.86
N THR A 21 22.38 4.81 -1.77
CA THR A 21 21.62 3.57 -1.82
C THR A 21 20.56 3.79 -2.89
N GLU A 22 20.69 3.15 -4.06
CA GLU A 22 19.63 3.17 -5.08
C GLU A 22 18.36 2.66 -4.40
N ALA A 23 17.42 3.58 -4.16
CA ALA A 23 16.14 3.22 -3.58
C ALA A 23 15.46 2.25 -4.54
N GLN A 24 15.01 1.11 -4.04
CA GLN A 24 14.31 0.13 -4.85
C GLN A 24 13.07 0.79 -5.47
N GLN A 25 12.93 0.73 -6.79
CA GLN A 25 11.80 1.33 -7.49
C GLN A 25 10.80 0.26 -7.93
N THR A 26 9.51 0.53 -7.78
CA THR A 26 8.43 -0.37 -8.22
C THR A 26 7.34 0.42 -8.91
N THR A 27 7.00 0.05 -10.14
CA THR A 27 5.95 0.71 -10.92
C THR A 27 4.61 -0.01 -10.71
N LEU A 28 3.56 0.75 -10.42
CA LEU A 28 2.21 0.28 -10.17
C LEU A 28 1.22 1.04 -11.06
N HIS A 29 0.10 0.40 -11.39
CA HIS A 29 -0.88 0.89 -12.36
C HIS A 29 -2.29 1.03 -11.75
N PRO A 30 -2.51 1.95 -10.78
CA PRO A 30 -3.84 2.28 -10.30
C PRO A 30 -4.74 2.83 -11.43
N LEU A 31 -6.06 2.61 -11.30
CA LEU A 31 -7.04 3.06 -12.27
C LEU A 31 -8.06 4.00 -11.62
N VAL A 32 -8.45 5.05 -12.35
CA VAL A 32 -9.47 6.00 -11.89
C VAL A 32 -10.79 5.28 -11.59
N GLY A 33 -11.40 5.56 -10.44
CA GLY A 33 -12.69 4.99 -10.06
C GLY A 33 -12.67 3.47 -9.75
N ARG A 34 -11.48 2.87 -9.64
CA ARG A 34 -11.28 1.50 -9.15
C ARG A 34 -10.51 1.55 -7.85
N VAL A 35 -10.81 0.62 -6.95
CA VAL A 35 -10.01 0.48 -5.74
C VAL A 35 -8.61 0.03 -6.12
N PHE A 36 -7.61 0.74 -5.60
CA PHE A 36 -6.21 0.36 -5.63
C PHE A 36 -5.84 -0.16 -4.25
N VAL A 37 -5.10 -1.27 -4.21
CA VAL A 37 -4.54 -1.85 -3.00
C VAL A 37 -3.13 -2.34 -3.31
N HIS A 38 -2.16 -1.92 -2.51
CA HIS A 38 -0.79 -2.39 -2.56
C HIS A 38 -0.33 -2.79 -1.15
N THR A 39 0.15 -4.02 -1.02
CA THR A 39 0.68 -4.57 0.23
C THR A 39 2.13 -4.16 0.40
N LEU A 40 2.46 -3.67 1.59
CA LEU A 40 3.83 -3.44 2.04
C LEU A 40 4.25 -4.66 2.86
N ASP A 41 4.88 -5.61 2.18
CA ASP A 41 5.32 -6.88 2.79
C ASP A 41 6.66 -6.70 3.49
N HIS A 42 6.87 -7.39 4.62
CA HIS A 42 8.13 -7.29 5.35
C HIS A 42 9.32 -7.80 4.52
N GLU A 43 9.08 -8.84 3.72
CA GLU A 43 10.09 -9.50 2.90
C GLU A 43 10.71 -8.59 1.84
N SER A 44 9.92 -7.68 1.24
CA SER A 44 10.43 -6.80 0.19
C SER A 44 11.39 -5.74 0.70
N PHE A 45 11.39 -5.45 2.01
CA PHE A 45 12.25 -4.43 2.63
C PHE A 45 13.43 -5.02 3.42
N LEU A 46 13.44 -6.34 3.63
CA LEU A 46 14.51 -7.05 4.30
C LEU A 46 15.50 -7.57 3.25
N GLN A 47 16.64 -6.89 3.08
CA GLN A 47 17.79 -7.49 2.42
C GLN A 47 18.32 -8.64 3.28
N ARG A 48 17.82 -9.86 3.07
CA ARG A 48 18.32 -11.03 3.80
C ARG A 48 19.59 -11.54 3.11
N PRO A 49 20.71 -11.70 3.84
CA PRO A 49 21.76 -12.61 3.42
C PRO A 49 21.18 -14.03 3.37
N GLU A 50 21.39 -14.78 2.28
CA GLU A 50 20.76 -16.08 2.00
C GLU A 50 21.09 -17.23 2.98
N HIS A 51 21.76 -16.97 4.11
CA HIS A 51 22.33 -18.02 4.95
C HIS A 51 22.02 -17.85 6.43
N VAL A 52 20.75 -17.94 6.82
CA VAL A 52 20.41 -18.39 8.18
C VAL A 52 19.09 -19.18 8.16
N PHE A 53 19.20 -20.52 8.15
CA PHE A 53 18.10 -21.41 8.50
C PHE A 53 17.89 -21.35 10.02
N SER A 54 17.15 -20.34 10.48
CA SER A 54 16.52 -20.37 11.79
C SER A 54 15.10 -19.89 11.61
N VAL A 55 14.16 -20.49 12.35
CA VAL A 55 12.80 -19.95 12.51
C VAL A 55 12.95 -18.54 13.06
N SER A 56 13.04 -17.56 12.17
CA SER A 56 13.31 -16.18 12.55
C SER A 56 12.05 -15.67 13.23
N ALA A 57 12.20 -15.16 14.44
CA ALA A 57 11.12 -14.44 15.10
C ALA A 57 10.60 -13.35 14.15
N PRO A 58 9.28 -13.07 14.14
CA PRO A 58 8.71 -12.05 13.26
C PRO A 58 9.34 -10.69 13.59
N ILE A 59 9.94 -10.06 12.59
CA ILE A 59 10.63 -8.77 12.74
C ILE A 59 9.56 -7.67 12.75
N PRO A 60 9.53 -6.80 13.79
CA PRO A 60 8.61 -5.68 13.84
C PRO A 60 9.06 -4.55 12.90
N ILE A 61 8.25 -4.27 11.89
CA ILE A 61 8.49 -3.21 10.90
C ILE A 61 7.32 -2.24 10.90
N THR A 62 7.61 -0.94 10.91
CA THR A 62 6.61 0.11 10.65
C THR A 62 6.93 0.84 9.36
N TYR A 63 5.89 1.29 8.66
CA TYR A 63 6.05 1.98 7.38
C TYR A 63 5.62 3.44 7.51
N HIS A 64 6.36 4.32 6.85
CA HIS A 64 5.98 5.70 6.63
C HIS A 64 5.95 5.96 5.14
N ALA A 65 4.81 6.42 4.62
CA ALA A 65 4.60 6.66 3.21
C ALA A 65 4.14 8.09 2.98
N HIS A 66 4.70 8.75 1.97
CA HIS A 66 4.36 10.12 1.61
C HIS A 66 4.52 10.34 0.10
N LEU A 67 3.80 11.31 -0.45
CA LEU A 67 4.01 11.76 -1.82
C LEU A 67 5.37 12.47 -1.91
N GLN A 68 6.15 12.19 -2.95
CA GLN A 68 7.44 12.83 -3.18
C GLN A 68 7.32 14.37 -3.10
N GLY A 69 8.16 14.99 -2.27
CA GLY A 69 8.15 16.44 -2.05
C GLY A 69 7.05 16.95 -1.10
N HIS A 70 6.27 16.05 -0.50
CA HIS A 70 5.20 16.39 0.45
C HIS A 70 5.30 15.55 1.73
N PRO A 71 4.82 16.06 2.88
CA PRO A 71 4.84 15.31 4.13
C PRO A 71 3.74 14.24 4.22
N ASP A 72 2.71 14.32 3.38
CA ASP A 72 1.51 13.49 3.43
C ASP A 72 1.33 12.66 2.15
N LEU A 73 0.46 11.66 2.22
CA LEU A 73 -0.05 10.92 1.05
C LEU A 73 -0.98 11.81 0.20
N PRO A 74 -1.14 11.51 -1.10
CA PRO A 74 -2.14 12.20 -1.91
C PRO A 74 -3.54 11.88 -1.38
N ARG A 75 -4.49 12.81 -1.53
CA ARG A 75 -5.82 12.75 -0.89
C ARG A 75 -6.61 11.47 -1.17
N TRP A 76 -6.37 10.84 -2.31
CA TRP A 76 -7.07 9.63 -2.74
C TRP A 76 -6.52 8.35 -2.09
N LEU A 77 -5.30 8.39 -1.54
CA LEU A 77 -4.54 7.25 -1.03
C LEU A 77 -4.44 7.31 0.51
N ARG A 78 -4.56 6.15 1.15
CA ARG A 78 -4.48 5.97 2.60
C ARG A 78 -3.50 4.87 2.93
N TYR A 79 -3.00 4.92 4.16
CA TYR A 79 -2.14 3.89 4.74
C TYR A 79 -2.82 3.30 5.99
N THR A 80 -2.76 1.98 6.14
CA THR A 80 -3.12 1.29 7.39
C THR A 80 -2.12 0.17 7.68
N GLN A 81 -1.85 -0.05 8.96
CA GLN A 81 -1.12 -1.20 9.46
C GLN A 81 -1.63 -1.51 10.86
N ARG A 82 -2.11 -2.74 11.08
CA ARG A 82 -2.72 -3.12 12.35
C ARG A 82 -1.70 -3.32 13.47
N SER A 83 -0.54 -3.88 13.15
CA SER A 83 0.57 -4.00 14.08
C SER A 83 1.90 -4.05 13.33
N PRO A 84 3.04 -3.74 13.97
CA PRO A 84 4.35 -3.84 13.35
C PRO A 84 4.73 -5.25 12.87
N TYR A 85 4.00 -6.29 13.28
CA TYR A 85 4.24 -7.68 12.88
C TYR A 85 3.39 -8.11 11.68
N GLN A 86 2.52 -7.22 11.20
CA GLN A 86 1.61 -7.46 10.08
C GLN A 86 1.96 -6.54 8.91
N PRO A 87 1.65 -6.93 7.67
CA PRO A 87 1.89 -6.10 6.51
C PRO A 87 1.14 -4.76 6.61
N GLY A 88 1.74 -3.73 6.02
CA GLY A 88 1.06 -2.46 5.78
C GLY A 88 0.28 -2.51 4.47
N PHE A 89 -0.69 -1.61 4.31
CA PHE A 89 -1.42 -1.46 3.06
C PHE A 89 -1.51 0.00 2.65
N LEU A 90 -1.20 0.26 1.39
CA LEU A 90 -1.58 1.48 0.68
C LEU A 90 -2.85 1.20 -0.11
N TYR A 91 -3.91 1.96 0.12
CA TYR A 91 -5.19 1.72 -0.54
C TYR A 91 -5.99 3.00 -0.77
N GLY A 92 -6.83 3.00 -1.79
CA GLY A 92 -7.62 4.18 -2.14
C GLY A 92 -8.27 4.07 -3.51
N THR A 93 -8.99 5.11 -3.91
CA THR A 93 -9.65 5.19 -5.22
C THR A 93 -9.30 6.51 -5.86
N ALA A 94 -8.46 6.46 -6.90
CA ALA A 94 -8.03 7.65 -7.64
C ALA A 94 -9.23 8.31 -8.34
N THR A 95 -9.24 9.63 -8.36
CA THR A 95 -10.23 10.44 -9.07
C THR A 95 -9.69 10.89 -10.43
N PRO A 96 -10.55 11.43 -11.31
CA PRO A 96 -10.12 12.05 -12.57
C PRO A 96 -9.00 13.09 -12.45
N GLU A 97 -8.89 13.78 -11.31
CA GLU A 97 -7.89 14.81 -11.03
C GLU A 97 -6.52 14.21 -10.69
N ASP A 98 -6.48 12.95 -10.25
CA ASP A 98 -5.26 12.27 -9.81
C ASP A 98 -4.50 11.62 -10.99
N ARG A 99 -5.03 11.67 -12.22
CA ARG A 99 -4.43 11.04 -13.40
C ARG A 99 -2.98 11.44 -13.64
N GLY A 100 -2.21 10.50 -14.18
CA GLY A 100 -0.83 10.71 -14.57
C GLY A 100 0.15 10.04 -13.63
N HIS A 101 1.24 10.71 -13.32
CA HIS A 101 2.41 10.15 -12.65
C HIS A 101 2.56 10.70 -11.23
N GLN A 102 2.57 9.82 -10.23
CA GLN A 102 2.82 10.16 -8.82
C GLN A 102 3.88 9.23 -8.23
N ILE A 103 4.78 9.72 -7.39
CA ILE A 103 5.80 8.90 -6.71
C ILE A 103 5.50 8.89 -5.21
N ILE A 104 5.29 7.70 -4.65
CA ILE A 104 5.14 7.50 -3.20
C ILE A 104 6.47 6.98 -2.65
N GLU A 105 7.05 7.72 -1.72
CA GLU A 105 8.26 7.32 -1.01
C GLU A 105 7.85 6.57 0.26
N VAL A 106 8.26 5.30 0.36
CA VAL A 106 7.97 4.43 1.50
C VAL A 106 9.26 4.14 2.25
N THR A 107 9.30 4.52 3.52
CA THR A 107 10.38 4.16 4.45
C THR A 107 9.89 3.05 5.37
N ALA A 108 10.53 1.90 5.31
CA ALA A 108 10.35 0.82 6.26
C ALA A 108 11.36 0.97 7.40
N TYR A 109 10.88 0.92 8.64
CA TYR A 109 11.67 1.08 9.85
C TYR A 109 11.60 -0.20 10.68
N ASN A 110 12.74 -0.84 10.87
CA ASN A 110 12.88 -1.99 11.77
C ASN A 110 12.90 -1.50 13.23
N ARG A 111 11.93 -1.91 14.03
CA ARG A 111 11.79 -1.43 15.42
C ARG A 111 12.81 -2.03 16.39
N ASP A 112 13.48 -3.11 16.01
CA ASP A 112 14.50 -3.76 16.84
C ASP A 112 15.90 -3.21 16.55
N SER A 113 16.25 -3.07 15.26
CA SER A 113 17.59 -2.65 14.83
C SER A 113 17.72 -1.17 14.50
N PHE A 114 16.61 -0.43 14.43
CA PHE A 114 16.55 0.98 13.99
C PHE A 114 16.96 1.20 12.53
N ASN A 115 17.22 0.14 11.76
CA ASN A 115 17.56 0.24 10.34
C ASN A 115 16.35 0.71 9.52
N THR A 116 16.64 1.55 8.52
CA THR A 116 15.65 2.05 7.57
C THR A 116 15.98 1.62 6.16
N THR A 117 14.96 1.13 5.43
CA THR A 117 15.03 0.86 3.99
C THR A 117 14.03 1.75 3.28
N GLN A 118 14.42 2.34 2.16
CA GLN A 118 13.54 3.18 1.34
C GLN A 118 13.18 2.49 0.02
N GLN A 119 11.92 2.63 -0.39
CA GLN A 119 11.40 2.16 -1.67
C GLN A 119 10.58 3.29 -2.32
N MET A 120 10.73 3.45 -3.62
CA MET A 120 9.96 4.39 -4.43
C MET A 120 8.88 3.65 -5.22
N LEU A 121 7.61 3.96 -4.97
CA LEU A 121 6.49 3.43 -5.73
C LEU A 121 6.08 4.45 -6.78
N VAL A 122 6.28 4.11 -8.05
CA VAL A 122 5.87 4.94 -9.19
C VAL A 122 4.45 4.54 -9.59
N LEU A 123 3.49 5.42 -9.34
CA LEU A 123 2.09 5.23 -9.67
C LEU A 123 1.79 5.86 -11.03
N LEU A 124 1.44 5.02 -12.00
CA LEU A 124 0.95 5.43 -13.32
C LEU A 124 -0.57 5.29 -13.33
N ILE A 125 -1.26 6.38 -12.95
CA ILE A 125 -2.71 6.43 -12.79
C ILE A 125 -3.38 6.61 -14.15
N GLY A 126 -4.05 5.55 -14.62
CA GLY A 126 -4.73 5.49 -15.91
C GLY A 126 -6.25 5.47 -15.81
N ASP A 127 -6.91 5.48 -16.97
CA ASP A 127 -8.35 5.26 -17.07
C ASP A 127 -8.69 3.76 -16.98
N PRO A 128 -9.80 3.38 -16.34
CA PRO A 128 -10.21 1.99 -16.28
C PRO A 128 -10.62 1.49 -17.66
N GLU A 129 -10.16 0.28 -17.99
CA GLU A 129 -10.70 -0.48 -19.11
C GLU A 129 -12.00 -1.20 -18.70
N GLY A 130 -12.93 -1.36 -19.64
CA GLY A 130 -14.19 -2.07 -19.42
C GLY A 130 -15.40 -1.15 -19.11
N PRO A 131 -16.51 -1.74 -18.63
CA PRO A 131 -17.76 -0.99 -18.49
C PRO A 131 -17.69 0.06 -17.39
N LEU A 132 -18.39 1.16 -17.64
CA LEU A 132 -18.72 2.12 -16.60
C LEU A 132 -19.59 1.42 -15.53
N LEU A 133 -19.42 1.84 -14.28
CA LEU A 133 -20.20 1.32 -13.15
C LEU A 133 -21.14 2.41 -12.61
N PRO A 134 -22.20 2.79 -13.35
CA PRO A 134 -23.12 3.85 -12.94
C PRO A 134 -23.97 3.45 -11.74
N TYR A 135 -24.23 2.15 -11.55
CA TYR A 135 -25.00 1.64 -10.43
C TYR A 135 -24.06 1.25 -9.31
N GLN A 136 -24.15 1.92 -8.17
CA GLN A 136 -23.25 1.70 -7.05
C GLN A 136 -24.05 1.58 -5.76
N ALA A 137 -23.62 0.68 -4.88
CA ALA A 137 -24.11 0.58 -3.52
C ALA A 137 -22.96 0.49 -2.54
N GLU A 138 -23.24 0.92 -1.33
CA GLU A 138 -22.28 0.92 -0.23
C GLU A 138 -22.83 0.11 0.93
N PHE A 139 -22.00 -0.79 1.43
CA PHE A 139 -22.33 -1.72 2.50
C PHE A 139 -21.46 -1.44 3.71
N LEU A 140 -22.06 -1.32 4.89
CA LEU A 140 -21.32 -1.24 6.15
C LEU A 140 -21.15 -2.65 6.72
N VAL A 141 -19.92 -3.15 6.71
CA VAL A 141 -19.54 -4.40 7.36
C VAL A 141 -18.94 -4.09 8.72
N ARG A 142 -19.73 -4.27 9.79
CA ARG A 142 -19.31 -3.96 11.17
C ARG A 142 -18.39 -5.00 11.80
N SER A 143 -18.26 -6.16 11.17
CA SER A 143 -17.52 -7.32 11.71
C SER A 143 -16.07 -7.38 11.25
N HIS A 144 -15.58 -6.40 10.50
CA HIS A 144 -14.24 -6.38 9.94
C HIS A 144 -13.59 -5.00 10.10
N ASP A 145 -12.28 -5.00 10.25
CA ASP A 145 -11.45 -3.81 10.06
C ASP A 145 -11.01 -3.70 8.60
N VAL A 146 -10.46 -2.55 8.19
CA VAL A 146 -10.14 -2.31 6.77
C VAL A 146 -9.12 -3.30 6.24
N GLU A 147 -8.02 -3.49 6.96
CA GLU A 147 -6.91 -4.38 6.62
C GLU A 147 -7.34 -5.85 6.46
N GLU A 148 -8.49 -6.25 7.00
CA GLU A 148 -9.02 -7.60 6.89
C GLU A 148 -9.78 -7.83 5.57
N VAL A 149 -10.18 -6.74 4.90
CA VAL A 149 -10.93 -6.78 3.62
C VAL A 149 -10.05 -6.43 2.43
N LEU A 150 -8.97 -5.65 2.64
CA LEU A 150 -8.04 -5.24 1.57
C LEU A 150 -7.41 -6.40 0.79
N PRO A 151 -7.04 -7.56 1.39
CA PRO A 151 -6.50 -8.67 0.63
C PRO A 151 -7.52 -9.22 -0.39
N SER A 152 -7.02 -9.70 -1.52
CA SER A 152 -7.86 -10.14 -2.65
C SER A 152 -8.86 -11.24 -2.30
N THR A 153 -8.46 -12.20 -1.45
CA THR A 153 -9.31 -13.33 -1.05
C THR A 153 -10.56 -12.90 -0.26
N PRO A 154 -10.46 -12.16 0.86
CA PRO A 154 -11.61 -11.56 1.54
C PRO A 154 -12.50 -10.71 0.62
N ALA A 155 -11.90 -9.81 -0.18
CA ALA A 155 -12.65 -8.95 -1.10
C ALA A 155 -13.46 -9.76 -2.13
N SER A 156 -12.85 -10.79 -2.73
CA SER A 156 -13.53 -11.69 -3.67
C SER A 156 -14.68 -12.44 -3.00
N ARG A 157 -14.49 -12.96 -1.78
CA ARG A 157 -15.57 -13.64 -1.04
C ARG A 157 -16.76 -12.72 -0.79
N PHE A 158 -16.49 -11.46 -0.44
CA PHE A 158 -17.53 -10.46 -0.25
C PHE A 158 -18.33 -10.21 -1.55
N LEU A 159 -17.64 -10.01 -2.67
CA LEU A 159 -18.28 -9.83 -3.98
C LEU A 159 -19.10 -11.06 -4.41
N THR A 160 -18.59 -12.27 -4.20
CA THR A 160 -19.33 -13.51 -4.49
C THR A 160 -20.59 -13.64 -3.65
N ALA A 161 -20.53 -13.28 -2.36
CA ALA A 161 -21.70 -13.30 -1.48
C ALA A 161 -22.76 -12.27 -1.90
N LEU A 162 -22.34 -11.10 -2.39
CA LEU A 162 -23.23 -10.07 -2.91
C LEU A 162 -23.82 -10.40 -4.28
N GLY A 163 -23.10 -11.17 -5.12
CA GLY A 163 -23.57 -11.53 -6.47
C GLY A 163 -24.97 -12.13 -6.46
N GLY A 164 -25.26 -13.01 -5.49
CA GLY A 164 -26.60 -13.62 -5.34
C GLY A 164 -27.73 -12.64 -4.98
N LEU A 165 -27.41 -11.42 -4.53
CA LEU A 165 -28.40 -10.36 -4.24
C LEU A 165 -28.59 -9.39 -5.41
N TRP A 166 -27.66 -9.38 -6.37
CA TRP A 166 -27.59 -8.41 -7.46
C TRP A 166 -27.35 -9.14 -8.78
N GLU A 167 -28.35 -9.90 -9.22
CA GLU A 167 -28.32 -10.64 -10.49
C GLU A 167 -29.06 -9.88 -11.61
N PRO A 168 -28.58 -9.90 -12.87
CA PRO A 168 -27.32 -10.44 -13.37
C PRO A 168 -26.27 -9.32 -13.44
N ALA A 169 -25.43 -9.20 -12.42
CA ALA A 169 -24.51 -8.07 -12.33
C ALA A 169 -23.11 -8.51 -11.95
N GLU A 170 -22.15 -8.25 -12.85
CA GLU A 170 -20.74 -8.32 -12.52
C GLU A 170 -20.42 -7.18 -11.55
N LEU A 171 -20.24 -7.53 -10.27
CA LEU A 171 -19.92 -6.60 -9.22
C LEU A 171 -18.42 -6.37 -9.18
N GLN A 172 -18.02 -5.10 -9.15
CA GLN A 172 -16.62 -4.71 -8.95
C GLN A 172 -16.50 -3.82 -7.73
N LEU A 173 -15.37 -3.94 -7.05
CA LEU A 173 -15.07 -3.11 -5.89
C LEU A 173 -14.64 -1.71 -6.35
N VAL A 174 -15.36 -0.69 -5.86
CA VAL A 174 -15.15 0.72 -6.24
C VAL A 174 -14.33 1.44 -5.18
N ASN A 175 -14.62 1.22 -3.89
CA ASN A 175 -13.94 1.89 -2.79
C ASN A 175 -14.05 1.06 -1.50
N ILE A 176 -13.04 1.19 -0.64
CA ILE A 176 -13.03 0.69 0.74
C ILE A 176 -12.69 1.87 1.64
N THR A 177 -13.45 2.09 2.70
CA THR A 177 -13.21 3.19 3.64
C THR A 177 -13.43 2.74 5.07
N SER A 178 -12.51 3.11 5.98
CA SER A 178 -12.69 2.83 7.40
C SER A 178 -13.95 3.51 7.92
N ALA A 179 -14.69 2.86 8.81
CA ALA A 179 -15.78 3.53 9.49
C ALA A 179 -15.28 4.73 10.33
N LEU A 180 -14.04 4.69 10.83
CA LEU A 180 -13.44 5.81 11.57
C LEU A 180 -13.29 7.06 10.69
N ASP A 181 -12.88 6.89 9.42
CA ASP A 181 -12.75 7.99 8.45
C ASP A 181 -14.09 8.69 8.17
N ARG A 182 -15.22 8.03 8.48
CA ARG A 182 -16.58 8.58 8.31
C ARG A 182 -17.21 9.02 9.62
N GLY A 183 -16.40 9.27 10.65
CA GLY A 183 -16.85 9.72 11.96
C GLY A 183 -17.36 8.60 12.87
N GLY A 184 -17.14 7.34 12.50
CA GLY A 184 -17.26 6.20 13.41
C GLY A 184 -16.34 6.39 14.61
N ARG A 185 -16.80 5.97 15.79
CA ARG A 185 -16.04 6.10 17.04
C ARG A 185 -15.86 4.73 17.66
N VAL A 186 -14.60 4.33 17.80
CA VAL A 186 -14.19 3.21 18.66
C VAL A 186 -13.23 3.79 19.70
N PRO A 187 -13.77 4.37 20.80
CA PRO A 187 -12.97 5.14 21.75
C PRO A 187 -11.93 4.30 22.51
N LEU A 188 -12.09 2.97 22.51
CA LEU A 188 -11.13 2.03 23.06
C LEU A 188 -11.07 0.79 22.15
N PRO A 189 -9.87 0.27 21.84
CA PRO A 189 -9.73 -1.04 21.21
C PRO A 189 -10.21 -2.11 22.21
N ILE A 190 -11.48 -2.50 22.09
CA ILE A 190 -12.07 -3.59 22.88
C ILE A 190 -11.86 -4.88 22.09
N GLU A 191 -11.33 -5.90 22.73
CA GLU A 191 -11.13 -7.20 22.11
C GLU A 191 -12.46 -7.73 21.51
N GLY A 192 -12.42 -8.15 20.25
CA GLY A 192 -13.60 -8.60 19.50
C GLY A 192 -14.49 -7.48 18.92
N ARG A 193 -14.24 -6.20 19.25
CA ARG A 193 -14.95 -5.06 18.64
C ARG A 193 -14.16 -4.49 17.47
N LYS A 194 -14.77 -4.57 16.29
CA LYS A 194 -14.24 -4.03 15.04
C LYS A 194 -14.72 -2.61 14.79
N GLU A 195 -13.92 -1.84 14.08
CA GLU A 195 -14.25 -0.48 13.67
C GLU A 195 -15.39 -0.47 12.65
N GLY A 196 -15.38 -1.48 11.79
CA GLY A 196 -16.26 -1.59 10.65
C GLY A 196 -15.66 -0.92 9.42
N VAL A 197 -16.12 -1.39 8.27
CA VAL A 197 -15.63 -0.94 6.97
C VAL A 197 -16.80 -0.69 6.03
N TYR A 198 -16.75 0.44 5.33
CA TYR A 198 -17.65 0.73 4.22
C TYR A 198 -17.04 0.16 2.94
N ILE A 199 -17.77 -0.75 2.31
CA ILE A 199 -17.39 -1.38 1.05
C ILE A 199 -18.35 -0.89 -0.02
N LYS A 200 -17.82 -0.14 -0.99
CA LYS A 200 -18.59 0.36 -2.12
C LYS A 200 -18.36 -0.53 -3.33
N VAL A 201 -19.44 -1.07 -3.86
CA VAL A 201 -19.43 -1.91 -5.06
C VAL A 201 -20.16 -1.20 -6.20
N GLY A 202 -19.77 -1.51 -7.42
CA GLY A 202 -20.37 -0.97 -8.63
C GLY A 202 -20.69 -2.05 -9.63
N SER A 203 -21.71 -1.80 -10.45
CA SER A 203 -22.05 -2.62 -11.59
C SER A 203 -22.46 -1.79 -12.81
N ALA A 204 -22.35 -2.42 -13.97
CA ALA A 204 -22.89 -1.94 -15.24
C ALA A 204 -24.43 -2.07 -15.31
N SER A 205 -25.02 -2.95 -14.51
CA SER A 205 -26.46 -3.25 -14.49
C SER A 205 -27.13 -2.80 -13.18
N PRO A 206 -28.39 -2.32 -13.23
CA PRO A 206 -29.13 -1.93 -12.02
C PRO A 206 -29.39 -3.14 -11.12
N SER A 207 -29.60 -2.89 -9.82
CA SER A 207 -30.03 -3.94 -8.90
C SER A 207 -31.47 -4.35 -9.19
N PRO A 208 -31.84 -5.61 -8.93
CA PRO A 208 -33.25 -6.01 -8.89
C PRO A 208 -34.04 -5.10 -7.92
N PRO A 209 -35.33 -4.84 -8.19
CA PRO A 209 -36.20 -4.20 -7.21
C PRO A 209 -36.31 -5.10 -5.95
N ALA A 210 -36.28 -4.47 -4.79
CA ALA A 210 -36.42 -5.11 -3.47
C ALA A 210 -37.87 -5.51 -3.18
#